data_AF-A0A956R3L2-F1
#
_entry.id   AF-A0A956R3L2-F1
#
_cell.length_a   1.000
_cell.length_b   1.000
_cell.length_c   1.000
_cell.angle_alpha   90.00
_cell.angle_beta   90.00
_cell.angle_gamma   90.00
#
_symmetry.space_group_name_H-M   'P 1'
#
loop_
_entity.id
_entity.type
_entity.pdbx_description
1 polymer ?
#
loop_
_entity_poly.entity_id
_entity_poly.type
_entity_poly.pdbx_seq_one_letter_code
_entity_poly.pdbx_strand_id
1 'polypeptide(L)'
;MASELRTLALVATAAPLLAGCSVDEERPQLLAAHFSDPGTLVLQFSEPLGPIAGIDPAAHFRLSASFVVEDVAGLVTVYYDVAYHFPFGLPGQGALPPAEPLTPRHGGTLVSSISHGDGEDELRLTLSYPIEDVLCQALSEAAALDIPAAIHLHYDPGAAPRIVDRAGNGLADIAGWWVSDHFAVAEIGAWPELDPRIEIPCPE
;
A
#
# COMPACT_ATOMS: atom_id res chain seq x y z
N MET A 1 -16.13 -71.92 -46.36
CA MET A 1 -14.87 -71.33 -45.89
C MET A 1 -15.23 -70.16 -44.99
N ALA A 2 -15.20 -70.38 -43.68
CA ALA A 2 -15.60 -69.41 -42.67
C ALA A 2 -14.33 -68.75 -42.09
N SER A 3 -14.29 -67.42 -42.07
CA SER A 3 -13.19 -66.65 -41.49
C SER A 3 -13.76 -65.89 -40.29
N GLU A 4 -13.38 -66.34 -39.09
CA GLU A 4 -13.70 -65.66 -37.83
C GLU A 4 -12.67 -64.55 -37.57
N LEU A 5 -13.13 -63.29 -37.58
CA LEU A 5 -12.38 -62.13 -37.10
C LEU A 5 -12.65 -61.96 -35.61
N ARG A 6 -11.62 -62.25 -34.79
CA ARG A 6 -11.63 -61.95 -33.35
C ARG A 6 -11.22 -60.49 -33.13
N THR A 7 -12.18 -59.66 -32.75
CA THR A 7 -11.95 -58.30 -32.26
C THR A 7 -11.44 -58.35 -30.82
N LEU A 8 -10.19 -57.97 -30.60
CA LEU A 8 -9.61 -57.74 -29.27
C LEU A 8 -10.08 -56.36 -28.77
N ALA A 9 -10.93 -56.35 -27.76
CA ALA A 9 -11.32 -55.15 -27.03
C ALA A 9 -10.18 -54.77 -26.07
N LEU A 10 -9.49 -53.66 -26.37
CA LEU A 10 -8.50 -53.05 -25.48
C LEU A 10 -9.26 -52.23 -24.42
N VAL A 11 -9.35 -52.75 -23.19
CA VAL A 11 -9.89 -51.99 -22.05
C VAL A 11 -8.79 -51.05 -21.56
N ALA A 12 -8.86 -49.79 -21.95
CA ALA A 12 -8.02 -48.74 -21.39
C ALA A 12 -8.56 -48.35 -20.00
N THR A 13 -7.88 -48.80 -18.95
CA THR A 13 -8.10 -48.29 -17.59
C THR A 13 -7.60 -46.85 -17.51
N ALA A 14 -8.53 -45.89 -17.61
CA ALA A 14 -8.27 -44.49 -17.29
C ALA A 14 -8.00 -44.39 -15.78
N ALA A 15 -6.73 -44.28 -15.41
CA ALA A 15 -6.36 -43.90 -14.06
C ALA A 15 -6.83 -42.46 -13.82
N PRO A 16 -7.57 -42.16 -12.74
CA PRO A 16 -7.87 -40.78 -12.39
C PRO A 16 -6.55 -40.11 -12.04
N LEU A 17 -6.13 -39.15 -12.87
CA LEU A 17 -5.16 -38.15 -12.47
C LEU A 17 -5.79 -37.37 -11.32
N LEU A 18 -5.49 -37.78 -10.09
CA LEU A 18 -5.60 -36.91 -8.93
C LEU A 18 -4.56 -35.81 -9.14
N ALA A 19 -4.88 -34.86 -10.02
CA ALA A 19 -4.23 -33.57 -10.04
C ALA A 19 -4.49 -32.99 -8.64
N GLY A 20 -3.49 -33.10 -7.77
CA GLY A 20 -3.56 -32.52 -6.45
C GLY A 20 -3.82 -31.04 -6.62
N CYS A 21 -5.01 -30.59 -6.22
CA CYS A 21 -5.27 -29.18 -6.05
C CYS A 21 -4.31 -28.71 -4.94
N SER A 22 -3.14 -28.19 -5.30
CA SER A 22 -2.34 -27.44 -4.36
C SER A 22 -3.20 -26.26 -3.92
N VAL A 23 -3.51 -26.20 -2.62
CA VAL A 23 -4.11 -25.02 -2.04
C VAL A 23 -3.10 -23.91 -2.18
N ASP A 24 -3.53 -22.79 -2.75
CA ASP A 24 -2.72 -21.59 -2.81
C ASP A 24 -2.64 -20.98 -1.41
N GLU A 25 -1.43 -20.91 -0.87
CA GLU A 25 -1.12 -20.36 0.44
C GLU A 25 -0.26 -19.09 0.33
N GLU A 26 0.07 -18.65 -0.90
CA GLU A 26 0.80 -17.41 -1.13
C GLU A 26 -0.10 -16.23 -0.79
N ARG A 27 0.48 -15.20 -0.15
CA ARG A 27 -0.28 -13.99 0.19
C ARG A 27 -0.07 -12.95 -0.91
N PRO A 28 -1.06 -12.10 -1.18
CA PRO A 28 -0.86 -10.98 -2.08
C PRO A 28 0.22 -10.05 -1.51
N GLN A 29 1.22 -9.74 -2.33
CA GLN A 29 2.31 -8.83 -2.00
C GLN A 29 2.10 -7.51 -2.73
N LEU A 30 2.27 -6.38 -2.04
CA LEU A 30 2.29 -5.08 -2.68
C LEU A 30 3.61 -4.91 -3.44
N LEU A 31 3.53 -4.82 -4.77
CA LEU A 31 4.70 -4.72 -5.65
C LEU A 31 5.04 -3.28 -6.01
N ALA A 32 4.03 -2.43 -6.16
CA ALA A 32 4.21 -1.02 -6.49
C ALA A 32 3.03 -0.18 -6.00
N ALA A 33 3.28 1.11 -5.80
CA ALA A 33 2.27 2.09 -5.49
C ALA A 33 2.61 3.43 -6.16
N HIS A 34 1.64 4.08 -6.78
CA HIS A 34 1.84 5.37 -7.46
C HIS A 34 0.54 6.18 -7.50
N PHE A 35 0.64 7.50 -7.52
CA PHE A 35 -0.54 8.35 -7.74
C PHE A 35 -0.91 8.39 -9.22
N SER A 36 -2.17 8.12 -9.57
CA SER A 36 -2.67 8.38 -10.93
C SER A 36 -3.06 9.86 -11.12
N ASP A 37 -3.43 10.50 -10.02
CA ASP A 37 -3.65 11.94 -9.85
C ASP A 37 -3.43 12.25 -8.35
N PRO A 38 -3.34 13.54 -7.94
CA PRO A 38 -3.07 13.88 -6.54
C PRO A 38 -4.07 13.31 -5.53
N GLY A 39 -5.29 12.93 -5.94
CA GLY A 39 -6.33 12.38 -5.07
C GLY A 39 -6.47 10.86 -5.13
N THR A 40 -5.72 10.16 -5.98
CA THR A 40 -5.91 8.72 -6.22
C THR A 40 -4.60 7.97 -6.23
N LEU A 41 -4.42 7.08 -5.26
CA LEU A 41 -3.27 6.16 -5.15
C LEU A 41 -3.64 4.80 -5.75
N VAL A 42 -2.86 4.32 -6.71
CA VAL A 42 -2.99 3.01 -7.33
C VAL A 42 -1.97 2.06 -6.73
N LEU A 43 -2.43 0.90 -6.29
CA LEU A 43 -1.65 -0.18 -5.70
C LEU A 43 -1.65 -1.38 -6.64
N GLN A 44 -0.47 -1.94 -6.88
CA GLN A 44 -0.27 -3.12 -7.72
C GLN A 44 0.16 -4.30 -6.85
N PHE A 45 -0.55 -5.42 -6.96
CA PHE A 45 -0.27 -6.63 -6.20
C PHE A 45 0.34 -7.74 -7.07
N SER A 46 0.88 -8.78 -6.41
CA SER A 46 1.44 -9.96 -7.05
C SER A 46 0.40 -10.88 -7.71
N GLU A 47 -0.87 -10.72 -7.38
CA GLU A 47 -1.95 -11.61 -7.79
C GLU A 47 -3.33 -10.92 -7.74
N PRO A 48 -4.35 -11.50 -8.40
CA PRO A 48 -5.70 -10.96 -8.40
C PRO A 48 -6.33 -10.90 -7.01
N LEU A 49 -6.93 -9.76 -6.70
CA LEU A 49 -7.61 -9.54 -5.43
C LEU A 49 -9.02 -10.14 -5.42
N GLY A 50 -9.45 -10.54 -4.22
CA GLY A 50 -10.82 -10.94 -3.92
C GLY A 50 -11.78 -9.74 -3.82
N PRO A 51 -13.05 -9.97 -3.49
CA PRO A 51 -14.04 -8.91 -3.33
C PRO A 51 -13.69 -7.93 -2.20
N ILE A 52 -13.78 -6.63 -2.48
CA ILE A 52 -13.47 -5.55 -1.52
C ILE A 52 -14.71 -4.88 -0.91
N ALA A 53 -15.90 -5.43 -1.15
CA ALA A 53 -17.15 -4.84 -0.68
C ALA A 53 -17.23 -4.84 0.86
N GLY A 54 -17.49 -3.66 1.44
CA GLY A 54 -17.69 -3.49 2.88
C GLY A 54 -16.40 -3.31 3.70
N ILE A 55 -15.23 -3.26 3.06
CA ILE A 55 -13.97 -2.89 3.72
C ILE A 55 -14.02 -1.40 4.06
N ASP A 56 -13.71 -1.05 5.31
CA ASP A 56 -13.54 0.33 5.74
C ASP A 56 -12.09 0.78 5.46
N PRO A 57 -11.84 1.62 4.43
CA PRO A 57 -10.49 2.08 4.12
C PRO A 57 -9.78 2.74 5.29
N ALA A 58 -10.49 3.54 6.09
CA ALA A 58 -9.87 4.33 7.16
C ALA A 58 -9.45 3.46 8.35
N ALA A 59 -10.06 2.29 8.51
CA ALA A 59 -9.67 1.30 9.50
C ALA A 59 -8.46 0.46 9.07
N HIS A 60 -8.12 0.47 7.78
CA HIS A 60 -7.09 -0.40 7.20
C HIS A 60 -5.88 0.34 6.67
N PHE A 61 -6.04 1.53 6.09
CA PHE A 61 -4.99 2.22 5.36
C PHE A 61 -4.72 3.61 5.93
N ARG A 62 -3.44 3.98 5.96
CA ARG A 62 -3.01 5.34 6.29
C ARG A 62 -1.75 5.71 5.54
N LEU A 63 -1.62 6.98 5.19
CA LEU A 63 -0.41 7.52 4.58
C LEU A 63 0.47 8.21 5.62
N SER A 64 1.78 8.06 5.47
CA SER A 64 2.77 8.89 6.16
C SER A 64 3.67 9.58 5.15
N ALA A 65 4.22 10.72 5.56
CA ALA A 65 5.45 11.26 4.99
C ALA A 65 6.55 11.06 6.01
N SER A 66 7.70 10.54 5.61
CA SER A 66 8.73 10.19 6.59
C SER A 66 10.13 10.54 6.12
N PHE A 67 11.00 10.78 7.10
CA PHE A 67 12.37 11.26 6.93
C PHE A 67 13.31 10.41 7.80
N VAL A 68 14.43 9.98 7.24
CA VAL A 68 15.51 9.35 8.00
C VAL A 68 16.53 10.41 8.35
N VAL A 69 16.76 10.59 9.65
CA VAL A 69 17.72 11.54 10.20
C VAL A 69 18.73 10.79 11.07
N GLU A 70 19.92 11.38 11.24
CA GLU A 70 20.90 10.89 12.19
C GLU A 70 20.72 11.63 13.53
N ASP A 71 20.63 10.87 14.63
CA ASP A 71 20.62 11.37 16.00
C ASP A 71 21.73 10.68 16.82
N VAL A 72 21.91 11.07 18.08
CA VAL A 72 22.89 10.50 19.01
C VAL A 72 22.77 8.98 19.21
N ALA A 73 21.59 8.41 18.94
CA ALA A 73 21.31 6.99 19.03
C ALA A 73 21.52 6.22 17.70
N GLY A 74 21.89 6.91 16.62
CA GLY A 74 22.00 6.37 15.26
C GLY A 74 20.91 6.90 14.34
N LEU A 75 20.56 6.12 13.31
CA LEU A 75 19.48 6.49 12.39
C LEU A 75 18.12 6.42 13.09
N VAL A 76 17.29 7.42 12.85
CA VAL A 76 15.92 7.51 13.33
C VAL A 76 15.03 7.86 12.14
N THR A 77 13.92 7.15 11.98
CA THR A 77 12.87 7.51 11.02
C THR A 77 11.80 8.30 11.74
N VAL A 78 11.52 9.51 11.28
CA VAL A 78 10.40 10.32 11.76
C VAL A 78 9.27 10.22 10.74
N TYR A 79 8.12 9.72 11.19
CA TYR A 79 6.89 9.63 10.42
C TYR A 79 5.98 10.79 10.78
N TYR A 80 5.40 11.44 9.76
CA TYR A 80 4.40 12.48 9.88
C TYR A 80 3.11 12.01 9.22
N ASP A 81 2.00 12.20 9.93
CA ASP A 81 0.67 11.87 9.44
C ASP A 81 0.22 12.87 8.39
N VAL A 82 0.02 12.39 7.16
CA VAL A 82 -0.44 13.23 6.04
C VAL A 82 -1.87 13.73 6.29
N ALA A 83 -2.62 13.06 7.16
CA ALA A 83 -3.94 13.53 7.61
C ALA A 83 -3.86 14.69 8.60
N TYR A 84 -2.68 15.03 9.14
CA TYR A 84 -2.53 16.10 10.11
C TYR A 84 -2.17 17.45 9.45
N HIS A 85 -2.75 18.53 9.99
CA HIS A 85 -2.47 19.90 9.53
C HIS A 85 -1.25 20.50 10.22
N PHE A 86 -0.18 20.76 9.46
CA PHE A 86 1.01 21.44 9.98
C PHE A 86 0.99 22.92 9.58
N PRO A 87 0.66 23.85 10.50
CA PRO A 87 0.43 25.26 10.17
C PRO A 87 1.67 25.99 9.62
N PHE A 88 2.87 25.42 9.80
CA PHE A 88 4.14 25.98 9.36
C PHE A 88 4.86 25.10 8.34
N GLY A 89 4.17 24.13 7.73
CA GLY A 89 4.80 23.06 6.93
C GLY A 89 5.35 21.95 7.81
N LEU A 90 5.97 20.94 7.18
CA LEU A 90 6.59 19.84 7.91
C LEU A 90 7.75 20.35 8.78
N PRO A 91 8.00 19.77 9.97
CA PRO A 91 9.12 20.20 10.80
C PRO A 91 10.45 20.14 10.04
N GLY A 92 11.25 21.20 10.15
CA GLY A 92 12.50 21.35 9.40
C GLY A 92 12.36 22.18 8.12
N GLN A 93 11.14 22.37 7.61
CA GLN A 93 10.89 23.40 6.61
C GLN A 93 10.95 24.78 7.29
N GLY A 94 11.70 25.70 6.70
CA GLY A 94 11.65 27.11 7.13
C GLY A 94 10.21 27.61 7.07
N ALA A 95 9.87 28.61 7.88
CA ALA A 95 8.51 29.16 7.89
C ALA A 95 8.06 29.47 6.46
N LEU A 96 7.09 28.72 5.97
CA LEU A 96 6.49 29.00 4.67
C LEU A 96 5.95 30.44 4.74
N PRO A 97 6.06 31.22 3.65
CA PRO A 97 5.42 32.53 3.61
C PRO A 97 3.96 32.36 4.04
N PRO A 98 3.43 33.27 4.88
CA PRO A 98 2.10 33.11 5.46
C PRO A 98 1.13 32.74 4.34
N ALA A 99 0.45 31.61 4.51
CA ALA A 99 -0.61 31.23 3.60
C ALA A 99 -1.54 32.44 3.48
N GLU A 100 -1.91 32.81 2.25
CA GLU A 100 -3.13 33.59 2.04
C GLU A 100 -4.20 33.02 2.97
N PRO A 101 -4.95 33.85 3.72
CA PRO A 101 -5.50 33.48 5.04
C PRO A 101 -6.58 32.37 5.06
N LEU A 102 -6.75 31.57 4.01
CA LEU A 102 -7.85 30.63 3.82
C LEU A 102 -7.50 29.32 3.11
N THR A 103 -6.24 29.02 2.76
CA THR A 103 -5.89 27.68 2.24
C THR A 103 -5.28 26.84 3.35
N PRO A 104 -5.98 25.80 3.85
CA PRO A 104 -5.36 24.78 4.69
C PRO A 104 -4.11 24.26 3.97
N ARG A 105 -2.98 24.24 4.69
CA ARG A 105 -1.72 23.64 4.24
C ARG A 105 -1.49 22.38 5.06
N HIS A 106 -1.72 21.24 4.46
CA HIS A 106 -1.74 19.89 5.00
C HIS A 106 -2.95 19.63 5.87
N GLY A 107 -3.46 18.40 5.87
CA GLY A 107 -4.49 17.96 6.80
C GLY A 107 -5.76 17.48 6.13
N GLY A 108 -6.29 16.40 6.67
CA GLY A 108 -7.50 15.76 6.19
C GLY A 108 -7.30 14.72 5.11
N THR A 109 -6.09 14.52 4.58
CA THR A 109 -5.79 13.46 3.59
C THR A 109 -5.82 12.09 4.25
N LEU A 110 -7.00 11.49 4.23
CA LEU A 110 -7.30 10.13 4.68
C LEU A 110 -7.62 9.27 3.47
N VAL A 111 -7.46 7.95 3.59
CA VAL A 111 -8.00 7.03 2.60
C VAL A 111 -9.51 6.95 2.81
N SER A 112 -10.27 7.49 1.87
CA SER A 112 -11.71 7.73 1.99
C SER A 112 -12.56 6.66 1.30
N SER A 113 -12.05 6.05 0.22
CA SER A 113 -12.70 4.92 -0.45
C SER A 113 -11.68 4.01 -1.11
N ILE A 114 -12.09 2.77 -1.37
CA ILE A 114 -11.34 1.81 -2.19
C ILE A 114 -12.19 1.35 -3.37
N SER A 115 -11.55 1.09 -4.50
CA SER A 115 -12.14 0.39 -5.65
C SER A 115 -11.10 -0.52 -6.30
N HIS A 116 -11.54 -1.48 -7.11
CA HIS A 116 -10.60 -2.19 -7.99
C HIS A 116 -10.00 -1.22 -9.01
N GLY A 117 -8.78 -1.50 -9.44
CA GLY A 117 -8.13 -0.83 -10.57
C GLY A 117 -8.62 -1.36 -11.92
N ASP A 118 -7.83 -1.09 -12.95
CA ASP A 118 -8.10 -1.58 -14.30
C ASP A 118 -7.65 -3.06 -14.43
N GLY A 119 -6.61 -3.43 -13.68
CA GLY A 119 -6.16 -4.82 -13.46
C GLY A 119 -6.94 -5.54 -12.36
N GLU A 120 -7.00 -6.87 -12.42
CA GLU A 120 -7.62 -7.70 -11.37
C GLU A 120 -6.76 -7.74 -10.08
N ASP A 121 -5.50 -7.40 -10.21
CA ASP A 121 -4.42 -7.31 -9.23
C ASP A 121 -4.14 -5.85 -8.82
N GLU A 122 -5.04 -4.92 -9.14
CA GLU A 122 -4.94 -3.52 -8.78
C GLU A 122 -6.02 -3.08 -7.77
N LEU A 123 -5.62 -2.23 -6.83
CA LEU A 123 -6.51 -1.50 -5.93
C LEU A 123 -6.29 0.01 -6.10
N ARG A 124 -7.37 0.77 -6.21
CA ARG A 124 -7.37 2.23 -6.21
C ARG A 124 -7.87 2.74 -4.86
N LEU A 125 -7.07 3.57 -4.22
CA LEU A 125 -7.37 4.26 -2.98
C LEU A 125 -7.67 5.73 -3.28
N THR A 126 -8.88 6.20 -2.96
CA THR A 126 -9.25 7.61 -3.11
C THR A 126 -9.00 8.35 -1.82
N LEU A 127 -8.31 9.48 -1.91
CA LEU A 127 -8.03 10.36 -0.78
C LEU A 127 -9.17 11.36 -0.55
N SER A 128 -9.49 11.65 0.71
CA SER A 128 -10.48 12.67 1.06
C SER A 128 -10.06 14.08 0.65
N TYR A 129 -8.75 14.34 0.64
CA TYR A 129 -8.12 15.53 0.07
C TYR A 129 -6.86 15.11 -0.70
N PRO A 130 -6.58 15.73 -1.84
CA PRO A 130 -5.40 15.39 -2.63
C PRO A 130 -4.11 15.62 -1.85
N ILE A 131 -3.04 14.92 -2.24
CA ILE A 131 -1.68 15.24 -1.82
C ILE A 131 -1.36 16.66 -2.26
N GLU A 132 -0.86 17.45 -1.32
CA GLU A 132 -0.54 18.85 -1.58
C GLU A 132 0.86 19.02 -2.15
N ASP A 133 1.00 19.96 -3.08
CA ASP A 133 2.29 20.32 -3.70
C ASP A 133 3.35 20.69 -2.66
N VAL A 134 2.96 21.29 -1.54
CA VAL A 134 3.89 21.67 -0.45
C VAL A 134 4.53 20.44 0.20
N LEU A 135 3.82 19.31 0.27
CA LEU A 135 4.38 18.07 0.80
C LEU A 135 5.46 17.56 -0.17
N CYS A 136 5.15 17.58 -1.46
CA CYS A 136 6.08 17.18 -2.50
C CYS A 136 7.29 18.09 -2.61
N GLN A 137 7.11 19.39 -2.39
CA GLN A 137 8.21 20.35 -2.24
C GLN A 137 9.10 19.97 -1.05
N ALA A 138 8.52 19.62 0.10
CA ALA A 138 9.29 19.19 1.28
C ALA A 138 10.16 17.96 0.99
N LEU A 139 9.59 16.96 0.34
CA LEU A 139 10.30 15.73 -0.04
C LEU A 139 11.40 16.02 -1.06
N SER A 140 11.16 16.92 -2.01
CA SER A 140 12.17 17.36 -2.98
C SER A 140 13.31 18.14 -2.31
N GLU A 141 13.01 19.01 -1.36
CA GLU A 141 14.01 19.74 -0.57
C GLU A 141 14.87 18.79 0.28
N ALA A 142 14.25 17.79 0.91
CA ALA A 142 14.97 16.74 1.64
C ALA A 142 15.90 15.94 0.72
N ALA A 143 15.42 15.54 -0.46
CA ALA A 143 16.24 14.86 -1.46
C ALA A 143 17.42 15.72 -1.93
N ALA A 144 17.24 17.03 -2.10
CA ALA A 144 18.33 17.95 -2.46
C ALA A 144 19.40 18.13 -1.35
N LEU A 145 19.07 17.72 -0.12
CA LEU A 145 19.97 17.71 1.04
C LEU A 145 20.49 16.29 1.36
N ASP A 146 20.27 15.32 0.47
CA ASP A 146 20.60 13.90 0.68
C ASP A 146 19.95 13.29 1.94
N ILE A 147 18.79 13.83 2.36
CA ILE A 147 17.98 13.28 3.46
C ILE A 147 17.00 12.26 2.87
N PRO A 148 17.10 10.96 3.21
CA PRO A 148 16.15 9.97 2.72
C PRO A 148 14.73 10.30 3.20
N ALA A 149 13.82 10.55 2.26
CA ALA A 149 12.44 10.90 2.55
C ALA A 149 11.48 10.31 1.50
N ALA A 150 10.30 9.87 1.92
CA ALA A 150 9.28 9.36 1.00
C ALA A 150 7.87 9.38 1.62
N ILE A 151 6.86 9.23 0.76
CA ILE A 151 5.50 8.89 1.17
C ILE A 151 5.42 7.36 1.29
N HIS A 152 4.81 6.86 2.35
CA HIS A 152 4.57 5.44 2.57
C HIS A 152 3.10 5.15 2.83
N LEU A 153 2.64 3.99 2.35
CA LEU A 153 1.35 3.42 2.71
C LEU A 153 1.54 2.44 3.86
N HIS A 154 0.68 2.56 4.85
CA HIS A 154 0.57 1.62 5.96
C HIS A 154 -0.72 0.84 5.83
N TYR A 155 -0.68 -0.45 6.18
CA TYR A 155 -1.84 -1.33 6.16
C TYR A 155 -1.89 -2.19 7.43
N ASP A 156 -3.04 -2.15 8.12
CA ASP A 156 -3.33 -2.98 9.29
C ASP A 156 -4.41 -4.03 8.93
N PRO A 157 -4.11 -5.34 9.02
CA PRO A 157 -5.08 -6.41 8.75
C PRO A 157 -6.05 -6.68 9.92
N GLY A 158 -5.94 -5.95 11.04
CA GLY A 158 -6.65 -6.20 12.30
C GLY A 158 -8.16 -6.01 12.25
N ALA A 159 -8.67 -5.16 11.35
CA ALA A 159 -10.10 -4.98 11.13
C ALA A 159 -10.68 -6.01 10.12
N ALA A 160 -12.01 -6.16 10.11
CA ALA A 160 -12.71 -7.02 9.15
C ALA A 160 -13.89 -6.27 8.53
N PRO A 161 -14.22 -6.51 7.24
CA PRO A 161 -13.50 -7.38 6.29
C PRO A 161 -12.16 -6.78 5.87
N ARG A 162 -11.16 -7.63 5.60
CA ARG A 162 -9.78 -7.25 5.22
C ARG A 162 -9.50 -7.52 3.74
N ILE A 163 -8.39 -7.01 3.22
CA ILE A 163 -7.92 -7.31 1.86
C ILE A 163 -7.45 -8.76 1.78
N VAL A 164 -7.96 -9.48 0.79
CA VAL A 164 -7.60 -10.86 0.47
C VAL A 164 -7.44 -11.03 -1.04
N ASP A 165 -6.69 -12.04 -1.45
CA ASP A 165 -6.69 -12.53 -2.83
C ASP A 165 -7.95 -13.37 -3.17
N ARG A 166 -8.00 -13.96 -4.36
CA ARG A 166 -9.10 -14.85 -4.78
C ARG A 166 -9.10 -16.22 -4.10
N ALA A 167 -7.97 -16.68 -3.58
CA ALA A 167 -7.83 -17.90 -2.80
C ALA A 167 -8.24 -17.71 -1.33
N GLY A 168 -8.36 -16.45 -0.87
CA GLY A 168 -8.70 -16.06 0.49
C GLY A 168 -7.50 -15.75 1.38
N ASN A 169 -6.26 -15.71 0.85
CA ASN A 169 -5.10 -15.34 1.67
C ASN A 169 -5.10 -13.82 1.89
N GLY A 170 -4.85 -13.41 3.13
CA GLY A 170 -4.88 -12.00 3.50
C GLY A 170 -3.59 -11.27 3.15
N LEU A 171 -3.73 -10.00 2.74
CA LEU A 171 -2.60 -9.09 2.64
C LEU A 171 -1.86 -9.03 4.00
N ALA A 172 -0.53 -9.10 3.95
CA ALA A 172 0.32 -8.99 5.12
C ALA A 172 0.26 -7.57 5.73
N ASP A 173 0.57 -7.47 7.02
CA ASP A 173 0.73 -6.17 7.69
C ASP A 173 1.84 -5.34 7.02
N ILE A 174 1.61 -4.04 6.88
CA ILE A 174 2.60 -3.08 6.37
C ILE A 174 2.72 -1.96 7.38
N ALA A 175 3.61 -2.14 8.37
CA ALA A 175 3.77 -1.23 9.50
C ALA A 175 2.43 -0.78 10.10
N GLY A 176 1.52 -1.73 10.35
CA GLY A 176 0.12 -1.48 10.70
C GLY A 176 -0.07 -0.71 12.01
N TRP A 177 0.93 -0.72 12.89
CA TRP A 177 0.97 0.11 14.11
C TRP A 177 0.66 1.58 13.81
N TRP A 178 1.16 2.11 12.68
CA TRP A 178 0.97 3.49 12.24
C TRP A 178 -0.50 3.83 11.95
N VAL A 179 -1.31 2.86 11.52
CA VAL A 179 -2.72 3.09 11.20
C VAL A 179 -3.46 3.63 12.42
N SER A 180 -3.09 3.16 13.62
CA SER A 180 -3.66 3.59 14.90
C SER A 180 -2.98 4.80 15.55
N ASP A 181 -1.77 5.14 15.12
CA ASP A 181 -1.04 6.31 15.61
C ASP A 181 -1.54 7.61 14.98
N HIS A 182 -1.09 8.76 15.49
CA HIS A 182 -1.51 10.06 14.98
C HIS A 182 -0.39 11.08 15.10
N PHE A 183 -0.49 12.13 14.27
CA PHE A 183 0.39 13.30 14.28
C PHE A 183 1.82 13.00 13.81
N ALA A 184 2.68 12.49 14.69
CA ALA A 184 4.07 12.17 14.37
C ALA A 184 4.65 11.15 15.34
N VAL A 185 5.44 10.20 14.81
CA VAL A 185 6.14 9.17 15.60
C VAL A 185 7.58 9.07 15.11
N ALA A 186 8.52 8.84 16.03
CA ALA A 186 9.93 8.60 15.71
C ALA A 186 10.29 7.16 16.11
N GLU A 187 10.85 6.42 15.16
CA GLU A 187 11.26 5.03 15.34
C GLU A 187 12.75 4.85 15.06
N ILE A 188 13.39 3.93 15.79
CA ILE A 188 14.82 3.66 15.64
C ILE A 188 15.07 2.85 14.35
N GLY A 189 16.10 3.27 13.60
CA GLY A 189 16.49 2.65 12.33
C GLY A 189 15.95 3.40 11.12
N ALA A 190 16.38 2.96 9.94
CA ALA A 190 15.86 3.45 8.67
C ALA A 190 14.67 2.58 8.24
N TRP A 191 13.48 3.17 8.18
CA TRP A 191 12.24 2.55 7.72
C TRP A 191 11.86 1.26 8.47
N PRO A 192 11.85 1.26 9.82
CA PRO A 192 11.56 0.05 10.57
C PRO A 192 10.16 -0.49 10.21
N GLU A 193 10.08 -1.81 10.05
CA GLU A 193 8.84 -2.56 9.80
C GLU A 193 8.13 -2.27 8.46
N LEU A 194 8.82 -1.59 7.54
CA LEU A 194 8.41 -1.45 6.14
C LEU A 194 9.14 -2.49 5.28
N ASP A 195 8.65 -3.74 5.27
CA ASP A 195 9.18 -4.82 4.43
C ASP A 195 8.04 -5.56 3.67
N PRO A 196 7.92 -5.40 2.34
CA PRO A 196 8.78 -4.60 1.49
C PRO A 196 8.54 -3.10 1.67
N ARG A 197 9.61 -2.31 1.61
CA ARG A 197 9.51 -0.85 1.52
C ARG A 197 9.12 -0.45 0.11
N ILE A 198 7.90 0.05 -0.04
CA ILE A 198 7.40 0.63 -1.28
C ILE A 198 7.35 2.15 -1.13
N GLU A 199 8.29 2.83 -1.76
CA GLU A 199 8.28 4.30 -1.86
C GLU A 199 7.18 4.74 -2.82
N ILE A 200 6.35 5.70 -2.41
CA ILE A 200 5.32 6.28 -3.26
C ILE A 200 5.86 7.61 -3.79
N PRO A 201 6.14 7.74 -5.10
CA PRO A 201 6.57 9.00 -5.69
C PRO A 201 5.44 10.03 -5.60
N CYS A 202 5.80 11.31 -5.51
CA CYS A 202 4.83 12.39 -5.63
C CYS A 202 4.12 12.38 -7.00
N PRO A 203 2.84 12.77 -7.06
CA PRO A 203 2.14 12.94 -8.34
C PRO A 203 2.83 14.02 -9.20
N GLU A 204 2.87 13.79 -10.52
CA GLU A 204 3.36 14.77 -11.51
C GLU A 204 2.33 15.86 -11.82
#